data_AF-A0A956TPI0-F1
#
_entry.id   AF-A0A956TPI0-F1
#
_cell.length_a   1.000
_cell.length_b   1.000
_cell.length_c   1.000
_cell.angle_alpha   90.00
_cell.angle_beta   90.00
_cell.angle_gamma   90.00
#
_symmetry.space_group_name_H-M   'P 1'
#
loop_
_entity.id
_entity.type
_entity.pdbx_description
1 polymer ?
#
loop_
_entity_poly.entity_id
_entity_poly.type
_entity_poly.pdbx_seq_one_letter_code
_entity_poly.pdbx_strand_id
1 'polypeptide(L)'
;MLGPYNKVSICGAVFLVLLAPAAGDCAPAGKASSKSGYRPVYNYDLFEKASNRHSQKRSRIAGLQSELAMLNNDVDRAIVKGKSAVERDPDDMDARVAYGEALFAKVKKMQAVEKCNPAVFNECVKTWLIVHRNLVGEESEMSYKGISIPLANKFFEDEQRSGLAKLRLRDLCGRLPKFYETNTKYLKSVLMPETSVSGNIISEGKSKP
;
A
#
# COMPACT_ATOMS: atom_id res chain seq x y z
N MET A 1 -30.72 -39.76 39.60
CA MET A 1 -30.45 -41.09 40.17
C MET A 1 -29.22 -41.66 39.48
N LEU A 2 -28.18 -41.90 40.26
CA LEU A 2 -26.91 -42.51 39.87
C LEU A 2 -27.04 -44.04 39.82
N GLY A 3 -26.37 -44.67 38.87
CA GLY A 3 -26.10 -46.11 38.83
C GLY A 3 -25.01 -46.44 37.78
N PRO A 4 -24.14 -47.44 38.02
CA PRO A 4 -22.68 -47.32 37.83
C PRO A 4 -22.07 -48.38 36.86
N TYR A 5 -20.72 -48.53 36.90
CA TYR A 5 -19.83 -49.52 36.24
C TYR A 5 -19.28 -49.10 34.86
N ASN A 6 -18.00 -49.22 34.49
CA ASN A 6 -16.88 -49.97 35.07
C ASN A 6 -15.53 -49.39 34.58
N LYS A 7 -14.49 -49.40 35.42
CA LYS A 7 -13.10 -49.06 35.10
C LYS A 7 -12.40 -50.26 34.46
N VAL A 8 -11.57 -50.07 33.43
CA VAL A 8 -10.42 -50.96 33.14
C VAL A 8 -9.22 -50.12 32.72
N SER A 9 -8.13 -50.34 33.45
CA SER A 9 -6.80 -49.74 33.33
C SER A 9 -5.82 -50.86 33.04
N ILE A 10 -5.15 -50.83 31.88
CA ILE A 10 -4.00 -51.70 31.49
C ILE A 10 -3.23 -50.86 30.44
N CYS A 11 -2.13 -50.15 30.72
CA CYS A 11 -0.78 -50.57 31.11
C CYS A 11 -0.16 -51.61 30.14
N GLY A 12 0.68 -51.16 29.20
CA GLY A 12 1.47 -52.09 28.37
C GLY A 12 2.32 -51.44 27.29
N ALA A 13 3.62 -51.30 27.58
CA ALA A 13 4.81 -51.42 26.71
C ALA A 13 4.72 -50.90 25.26
N VAL A 14 5.45 -49.83 24.91
CA VAL A 14 6.84 -49.90 24.38
C VAL A 14 6.99 -50.93 23.26
N PHE A 15 6.91 -50.47 22.02
CA PHE A 15 7.66 -51.08 20.92
C PHE A 15 8.33 -49.97 20.09
N LEU A 16 9.62 -49.82 20.37
CA LEU A 16 10.59 -49.01 19.66
C LEU A 16 10.90 -49.70 18.33
N VAL A 17 10.52 -49.10 17.20
CA VAL A 17 11.09 -49.46 15.89
C VAL A 17 11.75 -48.22 15.31
N LEU A 18 13.07 -48.20 15.49
CA LEU A 18 14.03 -47.44 14.71
C LEU A 18 13.93 -47.85 13.24
N LEU A 19 13.65 -46.88 12.36
CA LEU A 19 14.09 -46.95 10.97
C LEU A 19 14.25 -45.53 10.40
N ALA A 20 15.48 -44.99 10.51
CA ALA A 20 16.00 -44.01 9.56
C ALA A 20 16.56 -44.80 8.35
N PRO A 21 16.47 -44.26 7.13
CA PRO A 21 17.64 -43.52 6.64
C PRO A 21 17.34 -42.36 5.67
N ALA A 22 18.42 -41.63 5.39
CA ALA A 22 18.69 -40.79 4.23
C ALA A 22 18.14 -39.36 4.25
N ALA A 23 19.00 -38.47 4.75
CA ALA A 23 19.13 -37.11 4.25
C ALA A 23 19.19 -37.13 2.72
N GLY A 24 18.23 -36.47 2.08
CA GLY A 24 18.28 -36.04 0.71
C GLY A 24 18.08 -34.53 0.70
N ASP A 25 19.10 -33.82 0.24
CA ASP A 25 19.13 -32.37 0.12
C ASP A 25 17.90 -31.86 -0.66
N CYS A 26 17.00 -31.14 0.01
CA CYS A 26 15.97 -30.34 -0.66
C CYS A 26 16.63 -29.07 -1.22
N ALA A 27 17.32 -29.22 -2.34
CA ALA A 27 17.66 -28.10 -3.21
C ALA A 27 16.36 -27.43 -3.71
N PRO A 28 16.28 -26.09 -3.81
CA PRO A 28 15.08 -25.42 -4.27
C PRO A 28 14.82 -25.80 -5.73
N ALA A 29 13.65 -26.39 -5.97
CA ALA A 29 13.16 -26.76 -7.29
C ALA A 29 13.36 -25.60 -8.28
N GLY A 30 14.23 -25.84 -9.25
CA GLY A 30 14.40 -24.98 -10.41
C GLY A 30 13.06 -24.75 -11.11
N LYS A 31 12.90 -23.53 -11.64
CA LYS A 31 11.72 -23.09 -12.38
C LYS A 31 11.34 -24.12 -13.44
N ALA A 32 10.28 -24.88 -13.16
CA ALA A 32 9.64 -25.73 -14.15
C ALA A 32 9.07 -24.83 -15.26
N SER A 33 9.76 -24.78 -16.39
CA SER A 33 9.27 -24.22 -17.65
C SER A 33 8.10 -25.10 -18.13
N SER A 34 6.88 -24.73 -17.73
CA SER A 34 5.66 -25.40 -18.18
C SER A 34 5.37 -25.03 -19.63
N LYS A 35 5.29 -26.04 -20.51
CA LYS A 35 4.84 -25.92 -21.90
C LYS A 35 3.52 -25.13 -21.97
N SER A 36 3.49 -24.13 -22.84
CA SER A 36 2.40 -23.18 -22.99
C SER A 36 1.17 -23.83 -23.63
N GLY A 37 0.20 -24.23 -22.81
CA GLY A 37 -1.18 -24.37 -23.26
C GLY A 37 -1.75 -23.01 -23.65
N TYR A 38 -2.58 -22.94 -24.68
CA TYR A 38 -3.29 -21.71 -25.05
C TYR A 38 -4.19 -21.31 -23.88
N ARG A 39 -3.78 -20.29 -23.14
CA ARG A 39 -4.61 -19.62 -22.13
C ARG A 39 -5.09 -18.30 -22.73
N PRO A 40 -6.36 -17.92 -22.53
CA PRO A 40 -6.81 -16.57 -22.82
C PRO A 40 -5.86 -15.59 -22.12
N VAL A 41 -5.20 -14.73 -22.90
CA VAL A 41 -4.30 -13.71 -22.35
C VAL A 41 -5.17 -12.57 -21.87
N TYR A 42 -5.19 -12.32 -20.58
CA TYR A 42 -5.87 -11.15 -20.04
C TYR A 42 -4.98 -9.92 -20.18
N ASN A 43 -5.59 -8.73 -20.29
CA ASN A 43 -4.84 -7.47 -20.41
C ASN A 43 -3.79 -7.32 -19.30
N TYR A 44 -4.08 -7.79 -18.09
CA TYR A 44 -3.14 -7.80 -16.96
C TYR A 44 -1.89 -8.64 -17.20
N ASP A 45 -2.02 -9.83 -17.81
CA ASP A 45 -0.91 -10.74 -18.06
C ASP A 45 0.11 -10.14 -19.04
N LEU A 46 -0.37 -9.30 -19.96
CA LEU A 46 0.48 -8.57 -20.90
C LEU A 46 1.35 -7.53 -20.16
N PHE A 47 0.76 -6.77 -19.26
CA PHE A 47 1.50 -5.78 -18.48
C PHE A 47 2.50 -6.43 -17.52
N GLU A 48 2.19 -7.61 -16.98
CA GLU A 48 3.14 -8.33 -16.12
C GLU A 48 4.37 -8.81 -16.88
N LYS A 49 4.19 -9.34 -18.10
CA LYS A 49 5.30 -9.68 -19.00
C LYS A 49 6.14 -8.46 -19.38
N ALA A 50 5.51 -7.31 -19.60
CA ALA A 50 6.21 -6.06 -19.93
C ALA A 50 7.03 -5.49 -18.75
N SER A 51 6.59 -5.72 -17.51
CA SER A 51 7.18 -5.15 -16.29
C SER A 51 8.59 -5.69 -15.95
N ASN A 52 9.01 -6.81 -16.53
CA ASN A 52 10.23 -7.53 -16.12
C ASN A 52 11.55 -6.99 -16.71
N ARG A 53 11.53 -5.94 -17.53
CA ARG A 53 12.71 -5.56 -18.34
C ARG A 53 13.52 -4.37 -17.80
N HIS A 54 12.93 -3.32 -17.23
CA HIS A 54 13.66 -2.12 -16.71
C HIS A 54 12.97 -1.51 -15.48
N SER A 55 13.74 -0.98 -14.51
CA SER A 55 13.23 -0.45 -13.23
C SER A 55 12.28 0.74 -13.37
N GLN A 56 12.66 1.81 -14.08
CA GLN A 56 11.79 2.99 -14.27
C GLN A 56 10.54 2.66 -15.11
N LYS A 57 10.70 1.84 -16.16
CA LYS A 57 9.55 1.39 -16.97
C LYS A 57 8.59 0.55 -16.13
N ARG A 58 9.07 -0.11 -15.06
CA ARG A 58 8.26 -0.92 -14.16
C ARG A 58 7.33 -0.08 -13.28
N SER A 59 7.73 1.11 -12.84
CA SER A 59 6.83 2.01 -12.09
C SER A 59 5.70 2.51 -12.98
N ARG A 60 6.02 3.08 -14.15
CA ARG A 60 5.02 3.55 -15.12
C ARG A 60 4.05 2.45 -15.54
N ILE A 61 4.56 1.25 -15.84
CA ILE A 61 3.70 0.10 -16.17
C ILE A 61 2.79 -0.26 -15.00
N ALA A 62 3.27 -0.20 -13.76
CA ALA A 62 2.44 -0.47 -12.58
C ALA A 62 1.39 0.62 -12.34
N GLY A 63 1.69 1.89 -12.63
CA GLY A 63 0.72 2.99 -12.66
C GLY A 63 -0.39 2.73 -13.68
N LEU A 64 -0.03 2.42 -14.92
CA LEU A 64 -0.99 2.06 -15.97
C LEU A 64 -1.84 0.82 -15.61
N GLN A 65 -1.23 -0.19 -14.99
CA GLN A 65 -1.97 -1.35 -14.48
C GLN A 65 -3.01 -0.96 -13.42
N SER A 66 -2.70 0.03 -12.58
CA SER A 66 -3.62 0.56 -11.56
C SER A 66 -4.81 1.25 -12.22
N GLU A 67 -4.57 2.12 -13.20
CA GLU A 67 -5.61 2.80 -13.96
C GLU A 67 -6.52 1.81 -14.71
N LEU A 68 -5.93 0.81 -15.36
CA LEU A 68 -6.70 -0.25 -16.02
C LEU A 68 -7.54 -1.08 -15.02
N ALA A 69 -7.02 -1.33 -13.83
CA ALA A 69 -7.81 -1.94 -12.76
C ALA A 69 -8.96 -1.06 -12.29
N MET A 70 -8.77 0.26 -12.23
CA MET A 70 -9.84 1.21 -11.93
C MET A 70 -10.94 1.20 -12.99
N LEU A 71 -10.59 1.13 -14.28
CA LEU A 71 -11.56 1.01 -15.37
C LEU A 71 -12.41 -0.27 -15.25
N ASN A 72 -11.81 -1.36 -14.76
CA ASN A 72 -12.51 -2.62 -14.51
C ASN A 72 -13.25 -2.65 -13.16
N ASN A 73 -13.32 -1.54 -12.43
CA ASN A 73 -13.90 -1.41 -11.07
C ASN A 73 -13.19 -2.23 -9.97
N ASP A 74 -12.02 -2.80 -10.26
CA ASP A 74 -11.19 -3.60 -9.36
C ASP A 74 -10.30 -2.73 -8.47
N VAL A 75 -10.93 -2.10 -7.47
CA VAL A 75 -10.28 -1.09 -6.61
C VAL A 75 -9.15 -1.68 -5.75
N ASP A 76 -9.31 -2.88 -5.20
CA ASP A 76 -8.27 -3.47 -4.35
C ASP A 76 -6.99 -3.81 -5.12
N ARG A 77 -7.15 -4.29 -6.36
CA ARG A 77 -6.01 -4.55 -7.26
C ARG A 77 -5.32 -3.25 -7.65
N ALA A 78 -6.09 -2.21 -7.95
CA ALA A 78 -5.56 -0.88 -8.25
C ALA A 78 -4.69 -0.36 -7.11
N ILE A 79 -5.14 -0.45 -5.86
CA ILE A 79 -4.38 -0.02 -4.69
C ILE A 79 -3.03 -0.74 -4.59
N VAL A 80 -3.02 -2.07 -4.76
CA VAL A 80 -1.78 -2.86 -4.69
C VAL A 80 -0.80 -2.44 -5.79
N LYS A 81 -1.29 -2.28 -7.02
CA LYS A 81 -0.44 -1.90 -8.16
C LYS A 81 0.04 -0.45 -8.03
N GLY A 82 -0.83 0.48 -7.64
CA GLY A 82 -0.49 1.88 -7.38
C GLY A 82 0.51 2.05 -6.23
N LYS A 83 0.32 1.35 -5.11
CA LYS A 83 1.28 1.33 -4.00
C LYS A 83 2.64 0.84 -4.48
N SER A 84 2.65 -0.27 -5.23
CA SER A 84 3.88 -0.83 -5.78
C SER A 84 4.56 0.09 -6.82
N ALA A 85 3.82 1.00 -7.46
CA ALA A 85 4.37 2.00 -8.36
C ALA A 85 5.10 3.09 -7.55
N VAL A 86 4.43 3.64 -6.53
CA VAL A 86 4.99 4.67 -5.63
C VAL A 86 6.21 4.15 -4.85
N GLU A 87 6.22 2.88 -4.45
CA GLU A 87 7.37 2.26 -3.78
C GLU A 87 8.60 2.11 -4.70
N ARG A 88 8.38 2.00 -6.01
CA ARG A 88 9.47 1.84 -6.99
C ARG A 88 10.07 3.20 -7.34
N ASP A 89 9.22 4.12 -7.77
CA ASP A 89 9.61 5.48 -8.11
C ASP A 89 8.77 6.43 -7.26
N PRO A 90 9.28 6.89 -6.10
CA PRO A 90 8.55 7.82 -5.23
C PRO A 90 8.38 9.19 -5.89
N ASP A 91 9.26 9.54 -6.83
CA ASP A 91 9.30 10.80 -7.56
C ASP A 91 8.25 10.92 -8.67
N ASP A 92 7.65 9.80 -9.08
CA ASP A 92 6.63 9.76 -10.12
C ASP A 92 5.28 10.26 -9.58
N MET A 93 4.89 11.46 -10.02
CA MET A 93 3.63 12.08 -9.63
C MET A 93 2.41 11.39 -10.23
N ASP A 94 2.51 10.85 -11.46
CA ASP A 94 1.40 10.15 -12.11
C ASP A 94 1.08 8.85 -11.38
N ALA A 95 2.11 8.10 -10.98
CA ALA A 95 1.95 6.93 -10.13
C ALA A 95 1.25 7.25 -8.80
N ARG A 96 1.59 8.40 -8.20
CA ARG A 96 0.96 8.84 -6.93
C ARG A 96 -0.48 9.31 -7.13
N VAL A 97 -0.80 9.95 -8.26
CA VAL A 97 -2.18 10.29 -8.64
C VAL A 97 -3.01 9.02 -8.81
N ALA A 98 -2.53 8.04 -9.59
CA ALA A 98 -3.23 6.77 -9.78
C ALA A 98 -3.48 6.02 -8.45
N TYR A 99 -2.51 6.05 -7.54
CA TYR A 99 -2.68 5.50 -6.18
C TYR A 99 -3.73 6.27 -5.37
N GLY A 100 -3.67 7.61 -5.39
CA GLY A 100 -4.61 8.48 -4.69
C GLY A 100 -6.06 8.31 -5.18
N GLU A 101 -6.26 8.11 -6.48
CA GLU A 101 -7.58 7.84 -7.06
C GLU A 101 -8.14 6.48 -6.65
N ALA A 102 -7.30 5.45 -6.64
CA ALA A 102 -7.68 4.12 -6.17
C ALA A 102 -8.09 4.14 -4.68
N LEU A 103 -7.33 4.83 -3.83
CA LEU A 103 -7.68 5.02 -2.42
C LEU A 103 -8.97 5.81 -2.25
N PHE A 104 -9.15 6.89 -3.01
CA PHE A 104 -10.36 7.71 -2.95
C PHE A 104 -11.61 6.91 -3.35
N ALA A 105 -11.52 6.09 -4.40
CA ALA A 105 -12.59 5.19 -4.78
C ALA A 105 -12.90 4.15 -3.69
N LYS A 106 -11.88 3.64 -3.00
CA LYS A 106 -12.09 2.73 -1.86
C LYS A 106 -12.81 3.43 -0.71
N VAL A 107 -12.37 4.64 -0.35
CA VAL A 107 -13.00 5.44 0.71
C VAL A 107 -14.46 5.73 0.35
N LYS A 108 -14.76 6.11 -0.90
CA LYS A 108 -16.15 6.31 -1.35
C LYS A 108 -16.99 5.04 -1.26
N LYS A 109 -16.45 3.89 -1.69
CA LYS A 109 -17.13 2.59 -1.55
C LYS A 109 -17.36 2.23 -0.08
N MET A 110 -16.40 2.51 0.81
CA MET A 110 -16.50 2.24 2.25
C MET A 110 -17.44 3.20 2.98
N GLN A 111 -17.48 4.47 2.57
CA GLN A 111 -18.38 5.48 3.13
C GLN A 111 -19.85 5.09 2.94
N ALA A 112 -20.18 4.44 1.82
CA ALA A 112 -21.51 3.89 1.57
C ALA A 112 -21.88 2.71 2.50
N VAL A 113 -20.89 2.08 3.15
CA VAL A 113 -21.05 0.88 3.99
C VAL A 113 -20.86 1.20 5.50
N GLU A 114 -20.76 2.49 5.85
CA GLU A 114 -20.57 3.04 7.22
C GLU A 114 -19.25 2.64 7.94
N LYS A 115 -18.46 1.70 7.40
CA LYS A 115 -17.18 1.24 7.99
C LYS A 115 -15.99 1.81 7.22
N CYS A 116 -15.64 3.06 7.52
CA CYS A 116 -14.41 3.65 6.99
C CYS A 116 -13.21 3.24 7.87
N ASN A 117 -12.23 2.56 7.29
CA ASN A 117 -10.98 2.25 7.98
C ASN A 117 -10.14 3.53 8.13
N PRO A 118 -9.74 3.93 9.36
CA PRO A 118 -9.01 5.17 9.58
C PRO A 118 -7.64 5.19 8.89
N ALA A 119 -6.94 4.06 8.84
CA ALA A 119 -5.64 3.96 8.17
C ALA A 119 -5.71 4.30 6.66
N VAL A 120 -6.70 3.75 5.95
CA VAL A 120 -6.87 3.96 4.50
C VAL A 120 -7.22 5.42 4.20
N PHE A 121 -8.09 6.02 5.04
CA PHE A 121 -8.44 7.43 4.92
C PHE A 121 -7.23 8.34 5.18
N ASN A 122 -6.47 8.04 6.24
CA ASN A 122 -5.28 8.80 6.63
C ASN A 122 -4.20 8.76 5.53
N GLU A 123 -3.98 7.61 4.92
CA GLU A 123 -3.09 7.47 3.76
C GLU A 123 -3.57 8.28 2.56
N CYS A 124 -4.87 8.21 2.24
CA CYS A 124 -5.48 8.95 1.12
C CYS A 124 -5.29 10.46 1.27
N VAL A 125 -5.56 11.02 2.45
CA VAL A 125 -5.37 12.46 2.71
C VAL A 125 -3.90 12.85 2.56
N LYS A 126 -2.97 12.03 3.08
CA LYS A 126 -1.52 12.28 2.95
C LYS A 126 -1.07 12.27 1.48
N THR A 127 -1.54 11.30 0.68
CA THR A 127 -1.18 11.22 -0.75
C THR A 127 -1.68 12.43 -1.52
N TRP A 128 -2.92 12.87 -1.29
CA TRP A 128 -3.48 14.04 -1.97
C TRP A 128 -2.83 15.36 -1.53
N LEU A 129 -2.35 15.43 -0.29
CA LEU A 129 -1.61 16.60 0.19
C LEU A 129 -0.24 16.72 -0.50
N ILE A 130 0.45 15.60 -0.73
CA ILE A 130 1.70 15.56 -1.49
C ILE A 130 1.47 16.04 -2.93
N VAL A 131 0.41 15.54 -3.57
CA VAL A 131 0.03 15.95 -4.94
C VAL A 131 -0.35 17.42 -4.98
N HIS A 132 -1.12 17.92 -4.02
CA HIS A 132 -1.54 19.32 -4.01
C HIS A 132 -0.37 20.31 -3.90
N ARG A 133 0.68 19.94 -3.17
CA ARG A 133 1.85 20.80 -2.91
C ARG A 133 3.05 20.50 -3.82
N ASN A 134 2.89 19.59 -4.79
CA ASN A 134 3.97 19.11 -5.66
C ASN A 134 5.26 18.81 -4.89
N LEU A 135 5.15 18.14 -3.74
CA LEU A 135 6.30 17.95 -2.82
C LEU A 135 7.32 16.93 -3.34
N VAL A 136 7.14 16.40 -4.54
CA VAL A 136 7.86 15.24 -5.03
C VAL A 136 8.19 15.42 -6.52
N GLY A 137 9.44 15.11 -6.90
CA GLY A 137 10.04 15.41 -8.20
C GLY A 137 11.28 16.31 -8.07
N GLU A 138 12.02 16.52 -9.18
CA GLU A 138 13.20 17.39 -9.25
C GLU A 138 12.88 18.86 -8.88
N GLU A 139 11.60 19.26 -8.97
CA GLU A 139 11.10 20.58 -8.60
C GLU A 139 10.91 20.77 -7.07
N SER A 140 10.99 19.67 -6.29
CA SER A 140 10.79 19.71 -4.83
C SER A 140 11.94 20.37 -4.08
N GLU A 141 13.13 20.48 -4.69
CA GLU A 141 14.31 21.11 -4.09
C GLU A 141 14.11 22.60 -3.79
N MET A 142 13.15 23.25 -4.46
CA MET A 142 12.79 24.66 -4.20
C MET A 142 11.79 24.84 -3.04
N SER A 143 11.27 23.76 -2.46
CA SER A 143 10.26 23.79 -1.38
C SER A 143 10.92 23.71 0.01
N TYR A 144 11.41 24.85 0.52
CA TYR A 144 11.95 24.88 1.89
C TYR A 144 10.83 24.67 2.93
N LYS A 145 10.91 23.59 3.70
CA LYS A 145 9.97 23.23 4.80
C LYS A 145 8.50 23.14 4.40
N GLY A 146 8.20 22.73 3.16
CA GLY A 146 6.83 22.54 2.67
C GLY A 146 6.05 23.85 2.45
N ILE A 147 6.75 24.98 2.48
CA ILE A 147 6.26 26.29 2.06
C ILE A 147 6.91 26.52 0.69
N SER A 148 6.21 26.15 -0.37
CA SER A 148 6.61 26.49 -1.74
C SER A 148 6.72 28.01 -1.84
N ILE A 149 7.87 28.53 -2.29
CA ILE A 149 8.05 29.95 -2.57
C ILE A 149 6.97 30.34 -3.61
N PRO A 150 6.00 31.20 -3.26
CA PRO A 150 4.74 31.35 -4.02
C PRO A 150 4.90 31.98 -5.41
N LEU A 151 6.12 32.40 -5.78
CA LEU A 151 6.40 33.12 -7.02
C LEU A 151 7.10 32.26 -8.09
N ALA A 152 7.81 31.19 -7.72
CA ALA A 152 8.54 30.35 -8.68
C ALA A 152 7.74 29.12 -9.13
N ASN A 153 6.96 28.51 -8.24
CA ASN A 153 6.25 27.25 -8.55
C ASN A 153 4.94 27.46 -9.32
N LYS A 154 4.32 28.65 -9.26
CA LYS A 154 3.09 28.95 -10.00
C LYS A 154 3.24 28.92 -11.53
N PHE A 155 4.47 29.05 -12.05
CA PHE A 155 4.71 29.04 -13.49
C PHE A 155 4.84 27.64 -14.08
N PHE A 156 5.10 26.61 -13.26
CA PHE A 156 5.25 25.21 -13.69
C PHE A 156 4.21 24.27 -13.06
N GLU A 157 3.22 24.80 -12.35
CA GLU A 157 2.11 23.98 -11.87
C GLU A 157 1.37 23.37 -13.08
N ASP A 158 1.41 22.04 -13.20
CA ASP A 158 0.36 21.29 -13.90
C ASP A 158 -0.97 21.56 -13.17
N GLU A 159 -1.64 22.64 -13.59
CA GLU A 159 -2.88 23.16 -13.01
C GLU A 159 -3.97 22.08 -12.89
N GLN A 160 -3.93 21.10 -13.80
CA GLN A 160 -4.84 19.96 -13.82
C GLN A 160 -4.67 19.06 -12.59
N ARG A 161 -3.41 18.73 -12.21
CA ARG A 161 -3.13 17.83 -11.07
C ARG A 161 -3.43 18.53 -9.75
N SER A 162 -3.02 19.79 -9.61
CA SER A 162 -3.26 20.57 -8.40
C SER A 162 -4.76 20.87 -8.21
N GLY A 163 -5.49 21.11 -9.31
CA GLY A 163 -6.94 21.24 -9.35
C GLY A 163 -7.66 19.98 -8.90
N LEU A 164 -7.26 18.82 -9.43
CA LEU A 164 -7.83 17.53 -9.04
C LEU A 164 -7.60 17.26 -7.55
N ALA A 165 -6.39 17.48 -7.04
CA ALA A 165 -6.09 17.29 -5.62
C ALA A 165 -6.94 18.20 -4.70
N LYS A 166 -7.18 19.47 -5.09
CA LYS A 166 -8.06 20.39 -4.37
C LYS A 166 -9.49 19.86 -4.28
N LEU A 167 -10.02 19.31 -5.38
CA LEU A 167 -11.36 18.71 -5.42
C LEU A 167 -11.44 17.50 -4.48
N ARG A 168 -10.46 16.58 -4.54
CA ARG A 168 -10.46 15.38 -3.70
C ARG A 168 -10.32 15.71 -2.21
N LEU A 169 -9.47 16.67 -1.86
CA LEU A 169 -9.34 17.12 -0.46
C LEU A 169 -10.63 17.77 0.05
N ARG A 170 -11.32 18.55 -0.79
CA ARG A 170 -12.62 19.12 -0.46
C ARG A 170 -13.68 18.03 -0.24
N ASP A 171 -13.75 17.04 -1.12
CA ASP A 171 -14.69 15.93 -1.03
C ASP A 171 -14.47 15.09 0.23
N LEU A 172 -13.21 14.85 0.61
CA LEU A 172 -12.86 14.03 1.78
C LEU A 172 -13.01 14.77 3.11
N CYS A 173 -12.52 16.02 3.16
CA CYS A 173 -12.27 16.71 4.44
C CYS A 173 -13.18 17.93 4.63
N GLY A 174 -13.89 18.38 3.59
CA GLY A 174 -14.68 19.62 3.59
C GLY A 174 -13.85 20.91 3.68
N ARG A 175 -12.53 20.81 3.80
CA ARG A 175 -11.61 21.93 3.98
C ARG A 175 -10.38 21.78 3.09
N LEU A 176 -9.85 22.90 2.61
CA LEU A 176 -8.55 22.96 1.94
C LEU A 176 -7.44 23.46 2.88
N PRO A 177 -6.18 23.06 2.67
CA PRO A 177 -5.04 23.59 3.40
C PRO A 177 -4.88 25.07 3.12
N LYS A 178 -4.66 25.86 4.18
CA LYS A 178 -4.39 27.30 4.02
C LYS A 178 -2.95 27.52 3.55
N PHE A 179 -2.72 28.63 2.86
CA PHE A 179 -1.39 28.97 2.33
C PHE A 179 -0.30 29.11 3.42
N TYR A 180 -0.68 29.49 4.63
CA TYR A 180 0.22 29.62 5.80
C TYR A 180 0.18 28.43 6.76
N GLU A 181 -0.51 27.34 6.41
CA GLU A 181 -0.69 26.17 7.28
C GLU A 181 0.28 25.05 6.89
N THR A 182 1.14 24.62 7.82
CA THR A 182 2.09 23.52 7.58
C THR A 182 1.38 22.17 7.38
N ASN A 183 2.04 21.22 6.69
CA ASN A 183 1.52 19.86 6.49
C ASN A 183 1.09 19.23 7.83
N THR A 184 1.93 19.36 8.86
CA THR A 184 1.69 18.76 10.17
C THR A 184 0.47 19.35 10.87
N LYS A 185 0.27 20.67 10.76
CA LYS A 185 -0.88 21.36 11.34
C LYS A 185 -2.19 20.96 10.65
N TYR A 186 -2.17 20.85 9.32
CA TYR A 186 -3.31 20.40 8.54
C TYR A 186 -3.66 18.92 8.82
N LEU A 187 -2.66 18.04 8.86
CA LEU A 187 -2.89 16.62 9.13
C LEU A 187 -3.48 16.39 10.53
N LYS A 188 -3.04 17.14 11.55
CA LYS A 188 -3.58 17.03 12.91
C LYS A 188 -5.08 17.34 13.01
N SER A 189 -5.62 18.18 12.12
CA SER A 189 -7.04 18.56 12.17
C SER A 189 -7.94 17.65 11.33
N VAL A 190 -7.38 16.95 10.35
CA VAL A 190 -8.14 16.17 9.36
C VAL A 190 -8.05 14.67 9.59
N LEU A 191 -6.93 14.17 10.12
CA LEU A 191 -6.73 12.74 10.31
C LEU A 191 -7.71 12.18 11.35
N MET A 192 -8.24 11.00 11.05
CA MET A 192 -9.07 10.26 11.99
C MET A 192 -8.16 9.55 13.01
N PRO A 193 -8.51 9.57 14.31
CA PRO A 193 -7.71 8.91 15.33
C PRO A 193 -7.68 7.40 15.08
N GLU A 194 -6.48 6.84 14.99
CA GLU A 194 -6.29 5.40 14.94
C GLU A 194 -6.43 4.83 16.37
N THR A 195 -7.35 3.89 16.56
CA THR A 195 -7.60 3.27 17.88
C THR A 195 -6.55 2.23 18.26
N SER A 196 -5.61 1.91 17.37
CA SER A 196 -4.53 0.96 17.59
C SER A 196 -3.16 1.65 17.48
N VAL A 197 -2.42 1.70 18.57
CA VAL A 197 -1.05 2.25 18.61
C VAL A 197 -0.09 1.10 18.94
N SER A 198 0.84 0.80 18.03
CA SER A 198 1.92 -0.16 18.26
C SER A 198 3.16 0.57 18.81
N GLY A 199 3.47 0.35 20.08
CA GLY A 199 4.70 0.85 20.70
C GLY A 199 5.79 -0.21 20.65
N ASN A 200 6.93 0.08 20.00
CA ASN A 200 8.13 -0.74 20.14
C ASN A 200 8.81 -0.37 21.46
N ILE A 201 8.85 -1.31 22.40
CA ILE A 201 9.61 -1.16 23.66
C ILE A 201 11.09 -1.29 23.31
N ILE A 202 11.80 -0.17 23.27
CA ILE A 202 13.27 -0.17 23.15
C ILE A 202 13.80 -0.43 24.55
N SER A 203 14.18 -1.67 24.85
CA SER A 203 14.89 -1.98 26.09
C SER A 203 16.32 -1.46 25.98
N GLU A 204 16.69 -0.46 26.79
CA GLU A 204 18.08 -0.03 26.92
C GLU A 204 18.89 -1.17 27.57
N GLY A 205 19.85 -1.72 26.82
CA GLY A 205 20.74 -2.77 27.28
C GLY A 205 21.59 -2.28 28.44
N LYS A 206 21.54 -3.00 29.56
CA LYS A 206 22.38 -2.76 30.75
C LYS A 206 23.86 -2.70 30.37
N SER A 207 24.51 -1.57 30.66
CA SER A 207 25.97 -1.50 30.72
C SER A 207 26.48 -2.48 31.79
N LYS A 208 27.38 -3.38 31.38
CA LYS A 208 28.06 -4.31 32.29
C LYS A 208 29.21 -3.54 32.95
N PRO A 209 29.37 -3.59 34.28
CA PRO A 209 30.53 -3.02 34.97
C PRO A 209 31.82 -3.77 34.62
#